data_AF-A0A1I5DDJ0-F1
#
_entry.id   AF-A0A1I5DDJ0-F1
#
_cell.length_a   1.000
_cell.length_b   1.000
_cell.length_c   1.000
_cell.angle_alpha   90.00
_cell.angle_beta   90.00
_cell.angle_gamma   90.00
#
_symmetry.space_group_name_H-M   'P 1'
#
loop_
_entity.id
_entity.type
_entity.pdbx_description
1 polymer ?
#
loop_
_entity_poly.entity_id
_entity_poly.type
_entity_poly.pdbx_seq_one_letter_code
_entity_poly.pdbx_strand_id
1 'polypeptide(L)'
;MILRAEFTTEPFEGEGEPPAHAVAARDCLRAAGLEPDFGPLGTSITGEREILLPALASVVETVLDTGANRITLQVTVDEADGDQV
;
A
#
# COMPACT_ATOMS: atom_id res chain seq x y z
N MET A 1 1.49 17.12 5.93
CA MET A 1 0.49 16.77 4.90
C MET A 1 0.20 15.30 5.03
N ILE A 2 -1.07 14.95 5.16
CA ILE A 2 -1.51 13.57 5.20
C ILE A 2 -1.75 13.10 3.77
N LEU A 3 -1.27 11.91 3.47
CA LEU A 3 -1.46 11.24 2.20
C LEU A 3 -2.23 9.96 2.44
N ARG A 4 -3.06 9.60 1.47
CA ARG A 4 -3.65 8.27 1.35
C ARG A 4 -3.04 7.57 0.14
N ALA A 5 -2.69 6.31 0.31
CA ALA A 5 -2.25 5.44 -0.77
C ALA A 5 -3.13 4.21 -0.86
N GLU A 6 -3.45 3.82 -2.09
CA GLU A 6 -4.24 2.64 -2.42
C GLU A 6 -3.51 1.90 -3.54
N PHE A 7 -3.26 0.61 -3.37
CA PHE A 7 -2.56 -0.16 -4.38
C PHE A 7 -2.97 -1.63 -4.43
N THR A 8 -2.77 -2.22 -5.60
CA THR A 8 -2.93 -3.64 -5.88
C THR A 8 -1.68 -4.18 -6.55
N THR A 9 -1.45 -5.47 -6.39
CA THR A 9 -0.30 -6.18 -6.94
C THR A 9 -0.74 -7.48 -7.60
N GLU A 10 -0.19 -7.78 -8.76
CA GLU A 10 -0.56 -8.90 -9.61
C GLU A 10 0.66 -9.81 -9.87
N PRO A 11 0.46 -11.12 -10.09
CA PRO A 11 -0.82 -11.80 -10.37
C PRO A 11 -1.69 -12.02 -9.12
N PHE A 12 -3.00 -11.98 -9.30
CA PHE A 12 -3.98 -12.36 -8.27
C PHE A 12 -4.86 -13.48 -8.83
N GLU A 13 -4.85 -14.64 -8.18
CA GLU A 13 -5.57 -15.83 -8.66
C GLU A 13 -7.00 -15.95 -8.09
N GLY A 14 -7.47 -14.95 -7.34
CA GLY A 14 -8.82 -14.92 -6.78
C GLY A 14 -8.88 -15.44 -5.35
N GLU A 15 -9.70 -16.47 -5.12
CA GLU A 15 -9.96 -17.02 -3.78
C GLU A 15 -8.75 -17.78 -3.24
N GLY A 16 -8.42 -17.55 -1.97
CA GLY A 16 -7.35 -18.28 -1.29
C GLY A 16 -6.48 -17.41 -0.39
N GLU A 17 -5.28 -17.92 -0.09
CA GLU A 17 -4.26 -17.18 0.66
C GLU A 17 -3.74 -16.01 -0.20
N PRO A 18 -3.54 -14.81 0.38
CA PRO A 18 -2.89 -13.71 -0.32
C PRO A 18 -1.53 -14.15 -0.91
N PRO A 19 -1.22 -13.72 -2.14
CA PRO A 19 0.05 -14.08 -2.77
C PRO A 19 1.24 -13.44 -2.02
N ALA A 20 2.42 -14.05 -2.16
CA ALA A 20 3.62 -13.67 -1.43
C ALA A 20 3.97 -12.18 -1.57
N HIS A 21 3.80 -11.61 -2.78
CA HIS A 21 4.05 -10.20 -3.03
C HIS A 21 3.07 -9.26 -2.32
N ALA A 22 1.81 -9.65 -2.16
CA ALA A 22 0.82 -8.86 -1.43
C ALA A 22 1.13 -8.87 0.09
N VAL A 23 1.52 -10.03 0.62
CA VAL A 23 1.97 -10.18 2.01
C VAL A 23 3.24 -9.35 2.26
N ALA A 24 4.20 -9.40 1.35
CA ALA A 24 5.45 -8.66 1.45
C ALA A 24 5.21 -7.13 1.43
N ALA A 25 4.28 -6.63 0.62
CA ALA A 25 3.88 -5.23 0.63
C ALA A 25 3.37 -4.78 2.01
N ARG A 26 2.44 -5.56 2.59
CA ARG A 26 1.89 -5.30 3.93
C ARG A 26 2.99 -5.27 4.99
N ASP A 27 3.89 -6.25 4.96
CA ASP A 27 4.95 -6.38 5.96
C ASP A 27 6.01 -5.27 5.81
N CYS A 28 6.30 -4.83 4.58
CA CYS A 28 7.13 -3.66 4.31
C CYS A 28 6.55 -2.37 4.94
N LEU A 29 5.23 -2.16 4.80
CA LEU A 29 4.56 -1.01 5.43
C LEU A 29 4.59 -1.10 6.97
N ARG A 30 4.36 -2.29 7.53
CA ARG A 30 4.44 -2.52 8.98
C ARG A 30 5.84 -2.30 9.54
N ALA A 31 6.88 -2.69 8.81
CA ALA A 31 8.27 -2.43 9.18
C ALA A 31 8.60 -0.93 9.22
N ALA A 32 7.88 -0.11 8.43
CA ALA A 32 7.97 1.35 8.48
C ALA A 32 7.12 2.00 9.60
N GLY A 33 6.47 1.19 10.46
CA GLY A 33 5.61 1.68 11.54
C GLY A 33 4.21 2.10 11.09
N LEU A 34 3.78 1.70 9.88
CA LEU A 34 2.45 1.98 9.34
C LEU A 34 1.53 0.78 9.54
N GLU A 35 0.23 1.04 9.73
CA GLU A 35 -0.79 -0.02 9.85
C GLU A 35 -1.73 0.00 8.64
N PRO A 36 -1.40 -0.72 7.55
CA PRO A 36 -2.22 -0.74 6.36
C PRO A 36 -3.49 -1.58 6.55
N ASP A 37 -4.58 -1.13 5.93
CA ASP A 37 -5.76 -1.96 5.69
C ASP A 37 -5.45 -2.90 4.51
N PHE A 38 -5.31 -4.19 4.81
CA PHE A 38 -4.94 -5.22 3.86
C PHE A 38 -6.16 -6.10 3.54
N GLY A 39 -6.77 -5.87 2.39
CA GLY A 39 -8.03 -6.48 2.00
C GLY A 39 -8.00 -7.20 0.65
N PRO A 40 -9.11 -7.87 0.28
CA PRO A 40 -9.21 -8.64 -0.96
C PRO A 40 -9.18 -7.78 -2.23
N LEU A 41 -9.46 -6.47 -2.10
CA LEU A 41 -9.46 -5.53 -3.23
C LEU A 41 -8.17 -4.71 -3.34
N GLY A 42 -7.19 -4.96 -2.47
CA GLY A 42 -5.94 -4.22 -2.41
C GLY A 42 -5.55 -3.81 -1.00
N THR A 43 -4.53 -2.99 -0.93
CA THR A 43 -4.01 -2.40 0.30
C THR A 43 -4.27 -0.91 0.31
N SER A 44 -4.77 -0.37 1.42
CA SER A 44 -4.88 1.07 1.62
C SER A 44 -4.17 1.51 2.91
N ILE A 45 -3.63 2.71 2.90
CA ILE A 45 -2.93 3.28 4.06
C ILE A 45 -3.00 4.81 4.01
N THR A 46 -3.21 5.42 5.17
CA THR A 46 -3.10 6.87 5.36
C THR A 46 -1.94 7.15 6.31
N GLY A 47 -1.15 8.19 6.02
CA GLY A 47 -0.02 8.55 6.87
C GLY A 47 0.62 9.88 6.50
N GLU A 48 1.55 10.33 7.35
CA GLU A 48 2.34 11.52 7.07
C GLU A 48 3.21 11.32 5.82
N ARG A 49 3.25 12.33 4.94
CA ARG A 49 4.04 12.30 3.70
C ARG A 49 5.48 11.80 3.89
N GLU A 50 6.14 12.24 4.95
CA GLU A 50 7.55 11.95 5.23
C GLU A 50 7.80 10.49 5.60
N ILE A 51 6.77 9.79 6.09
CA ILE A 51 6.81 8.37 6.45
C ILE A 51 6.29 7.53 5.27
N LEU A 52 5.18 7.96 4.66
CA LEU A 52 4.47 7.15 3.66
C LEU A 52 5.23 7.04 2.33
N LEU A 53 5.80 8.13 1.82
CA LEU A 53 6.47 8.09 0.51
C LEU A 53 7.71 7.16 0.47
N PRO A 54 8.63 7.19 1.47
CA PRO A 54 9.73 6.23 1.52
C PRO A 54 9.26 4.78 1.66
N ALA A 55 8.20 4.55 2.44
CA ALA A 55 7.63 3.22 2.60
C ALA A 55 7.04 2.70 1.28
N LEU A 56 6.32 3.54 0.52
CA LEU A 56 5.78 3.17 -0.79
C LEU A 56 6.87 2.86 -1.82
N ALA A 57 7.99 3.58 -1.81
CA ALA A 57 9.13 3.26 -2.67
C ALA A 57 9.68 1.86 -2.36
N SER A 58 9.86 1.56 -1.06
CA SER A 58 10.31 0.23 -0.60
C SER A 58 9.32 -0.87 -0.96
N VAL A 59 8.01 -0.59 -0.90
CA VAL A 59 6.96 -1.51 -1.35
C VAL A 59 7.11 -1.81 -2.83
N VAL A 60 7.27 -0.81 -3.70
CA VAL A 60 7.38 -1.02 -5.16
C VAL A 60 8.56 -1.93 -5.50
N GLU A 61 9.71 -1.74 -4.86
CA GLU A 61 10.87 -2.63 -5.03
C GLU A 61 10.56 -4.05 -4.51
N THR A 62 10.07 -4.14 -3.27
CA THR A 62 9.82 -5.42 -2.58
C THR A 62 8.82 -6.30 -3.33
N VAL A 63 7.73 -5.72 -3.86
CA VAL A 63 6.69 -6.52 -4.51
C VAL A 63 7.19 -7.12 -5.82
N LEU A 64 7.99 -6.38 -6.58
CA LEU A 64 8.56 -6.86 -7.84
C LEU A 64 9.57 -7.98 -7.60
N ASP A 65 10.37 -7.88 -6.52
CA ASP A 65 11.31 -8.93 -6.12
C ASP A 65 10.62 -10.19 -5.55
N THR A 66 9.37 -10.07 -5.10
CA THR A 66 8.63 -11.17 -4.46
C THR A 66 7.57 -11.80 -5.37
N GLY A 67 7.64 -11.52 -6.67
CA GLY A 67 6.86 -12.21 -7.69
C GLY A 67 5.71 -11.40 -8.29
N ALA A 68 5.52 -10.14 -7.86
CA ALA A 68 4.62 -9.26 -8.60
C ALA A 68 5.22 -8.94 -9.97
N ASN A 69 4.41 -9.05 -11.01
CA ASN A 69 4.76 -8.57 -12.35
C ASN A 69 4.13 -7.20 -12.66
N ARG A 70 3.22 -6.74 -11.80
CA ARG A 70 2.54 -5.46 -11.92
C ARG A 70 2.09 -4.95 -10.56
N ILE A 71 2.23 -3.64 -10.37
CA ILE A 71 1.65 -2.88 -9.27
C ILE A 71 0.85 -1.71 -9.85
N THR A 72 -0.35 -1.46 -9.33
CA THR A 72 -1.11 -0.23 -9.59
C THR A 72 -1.15 0.55 -8.28
N LEU A 73 -0.71 1.81 -8.29
CA LEU A 73 -0.62 2.66 -7.11
C LEU A 73 -1.30 4.01 -7.37
N GLN A 74 -2.19 4.38 -6.47
CA GLN A 74 -2.78 5.71 -6.38
C GLN A 74 -2.33 6.36 -5.08
N VAL A 75 -1.94 7.63 -5.15
CA VAL A 75 -1.62 8.46 -3.97
C VAL A 75 -2.44 9.74 -4.06
N THR A 76 -3.18 10.04 -3.01
CA THR A 76 -4.01 11.24 -2.90
C THR A 76 -3.60 12.06 -1.69
N VAL A 77 -3.86 13.36 -1.78
CA VAL A 77 -3.80 14.25 -0.63
C VAL A 77 -5.03 13.99 0.20
N ASP A 78 -4.84 13.66 1.48
CA ASP A 78 -5.95 13.68 2.42
C ASP A 78 -5.94 15.07 3.07
N GLU A 79 -7.00 15.85 2.83
CA GLU A 79 -7.23 17.09 3.57
C GLU A 79 -7.65 16.68 4.99
N ALA A 80 -6.67 16.36 5.84
CA ALA A 80 -6.88 16.37 7.27
C ALA A 80 -7.33 17.80 7.63
N ASP A 81 -8.65 17.94 7.88
CA ASP A 81 -9.43 19.18 8.05
C ASP A 81 -9.73 19.97 6.76
N GLY A 82 -10.72 19.50 6.01
CA GLY A 82 -11.54 20.29 5.08
C GLY A 82 -13.02 20.17 5.46
N ASP A 83 -13.47 21.06 6.34
CA ASP A 83 -14.86 21.43 6.68
C ASP A 83 -15.96 20.66 5.92
N GLN A 84 -16.71 19.81 6.64
CA GLN A 84 -18.03 19.38 6.19
C GLN A 84 -18.94 20.61 6.17
N VAL A 85 -19.16 21.18 4.98
CA VAL A 85 -20.28 22.10 4.70
C VAL A 85 -21.46 21.37 4.06
#